data_AF-A0A178K1P1-F1
#
_entry.id   AF-A0A178K1P1-F1
#
_cell.length_a   1.000
_cell.length_b   1.000
_cell.length_c   1.000
_cell.angle_alpha   90.00
_cell.angle_beta   90.00
_cell.angle_gamma   90.00
#
_symmetry.space_group_name_H-M   'P 1'
#
loop_
_entity.id
_entity.type
_entity.pdbx_description
1 polymer ?
#
loop_
_entity_poly.entity_id
_entity_poly.type
_entity_poly.pdbx_seq_one_letter_code
_entity_poly.pdbx_strand_id
1 'polypeptide(L)'
;MIRSITFILLLSVCFNVAFAGKKDKKIMTGIRLSSLNSGYHSSSDSWQQFLSCWLKKQDELSSDFNFIKLNNVPDEDKIPANHIEQWKYVAVAIPKSLSDFYRAYFSLGGEFLSISDKEEVGIYSPDEVLHLRDFDPELLASYQLFPIESEDEQYYRYGIAQDGSDGRYSYVKEAIVLGKYGYSSYELILMYPSSRTEDGEVEVAILSHAYEYRTPSFAEMMRQLSMLFLSDPELLPPYSQQVLKGTCADIIKPKDAWWE
;
A
#
# COMPACT_ATOMS: atom_id res chain seq x y z
N MET A 1 26.70 72.10 4.60
CA MET A 1 26.07 71.32 3.52
C MET A 1 26.77 69.96 3.49
N ILE A 2 26.05 68.89 3.87
CA ILE A 2 26.36 67.46 3.61
C ILE A 2 27.59 66.88 4.37
N ARG A 3 27.59 65.72 5.02
CA ARG A 3 26.62 64.78 5.64
C ARG A 3 27.49 63.88 6.54
N SER A 4 27.16 63.74 7.81
CA SER A 4 27.64 62.62 8.64
C SER A 4 27.12 61.31 8.05
N ILE A 5 28.02 60.35 7.80
CA ILE A 5 27.65 58.97 7.48
C ILE A 5 27.91 58.14 8.72
N THR A 6 26.81 57.84 9.43
CA THR A 6 26.74 56.92 10.55
C THR A 6 26.80 55.50 10.00
N PHE A 7 27.89 54.78 10.29
CA PHE A 7 28.01 53.35 10.00
C PHE A 7 27.34 52.58 11.14
N ILE A 8 26.11 52.12 10.94
CA ILE A 8 25.42 51.24 11.88
C ILE A 8 25.92 49.82 11.62
N LEU A 9 26.69 49.29 12.57
CA LEU A 9 27.13 47.90 12.61
C LEU A 9 25.89 47.03 12.90
N LEU A 10 25.47 46.22 11.93
CA LEU A 10 24.45 45.18 12.10
C LEU A 10 25.00 44.09 13.03
N LEU A 11 24.46 44.03 14.24
CA LEU A 11 24.63 42.90 15.15
C LEU A 11 24.00 41.65 14.51
N SER A 12 24.86 40.68 14.18
CA SER A 12 24.48 39.32 13.85
C SER A 12 23.84 38.65 15.08
N VAL A 13 22.52 38.50 15.07
CA VAL A 13 21.82 37.66 16.04
C VAL A 13 21.95 36.21 15.57
N CYS A 14 22.95 35.51 16.12
CA CYS A 14 23.03 34.06 16.04
C CYS A 14 21.87 33.46 16.84
N PHE A 15 20.77 33.14 16.15
CA PHE A 15 19.77 32.21 16.70
C PHE A 15 20.36 30.80 16.69
N ASN A 16 21.00 30.43 17.80
CA ASN A 16 21.22 29.04 18.16
C ASN A 16 19.87 28.40 18.49
N VAL A 17 19.13 27.98 17.46
CA VAL A 17 18.07 26.98 17.64
C VAL A 17 18.79 25.64 17.81
N ALA A 18 19.15 25.32 19.05
CA ALA A 18 19.53 23.98 19.42
C ALA A 18 18.31 23.08 19.19
N PHE A 19 18.31 22.37 18.06
CA PHE A 19 17.37 21.29 17.78
C PHE A 19 17.59 20.17 18.81
N ALA A 20 16.91 20.29 19.94
CA ALA A 20 16.68 19.19 20.86
C ALA A 20 15.67 18.24 20.20
N GLY A 21 16.20 17.29 19.45
CA GLY A 21 15.43 16.24 18.80
C GLY A 21 16.29 15.00 18.66
N LYS A 22 16.86 14.52 19.76
CA LYS A 22 17.47 13.19 19.81
C LYS A 22 16.31 12.18 19.79
N LYS A 23 15.69 11.98 18.61
CA LYS A 23 14.88 10.79 18.35
C LYS A 23 15.87 9.63 18.46
N ASP A 24 15.65 8.76 19.44
CA ASP A 24 16.32 7.47 19.49
C ASP A 24 16.04 6.76 18.17
N LYS A 25 16.97 6.85 17.21
CA LYS A 25 17.07 5.90 16.12
C LYS A 25 17.37 4.58 16.81
N LYS A 26 16.32 3.84 17.16
CA LYS A 26 16.44 2.42 17.45
C LYS A 26 16.98 1.81 16.17
N ILE A 27 18.29 1.60 16.11
CA ILE A 27 18.94 0.98 14.96
C ILE A 27 18.45 -0.47 15.00
N MET A 28 17.50 -0.77 14.12
CA MET A 28 16.83 -2.05 13.98
C MET A 28 17.77 -3.03 13.26
N THR A 29 18.93 -3.32 13.86
CA THR A 29 19.90 -4.27 13.31
C THR A 29 19.38 -5.70 13.39
N GLY A 30 19.45 -6.44 12.28
CA GLY A 30 19.11 -7.88 12.24
C GLY A 30 17.62 -8.23 12.28
N ILE A 31 16.72 -7.30 11.98
CA ILE A 31 15.29 -7.58 11.93
C ILE A 31 14.92 -8.28 10.63
N ARG A 32 14.20 -9.40 10.77
CA ARG A 32 13.55 -10.11 9.67
C ARG A 32 12.04 -9.90 9.78
N LEU A 33 11.36 -9.66 8.66
CA LEU A 33 9.89 -9.53 8.66
C LEU A 33 9.20 -10.73 9.32
N SER A 34 9.74 -11.93 9.16
CA SER A 34 9.22 -13.16 9.77
C SER A 34 9.26 -13.19 11.31
N SER A 35 9.90 -12.21 11.95
CA SER A 35 9.93 -12.05 13.42
C SER A 35 9.00 -10.95 13.92
N LEU A 36 8.21 -10.36 13.02
CA LEU A 36 7.34 -9.23 13.29
C LEU A 36 5.91 -9.62 12.92
N ASN A 37 4.94 -9.25 13.75
CA ASN A 37 3.54 -9.36 13.39
C ASN A 37 3.13 -8.21 12.47
N SER A 38 2.23 -8.49 11.53
CA SER A 38 1.61 -7.47 10.68
C SER A 38 0.58 -6.62 11.43
N GLY A 39 0.21 -7.02 12.64
CA GLY A 39 -0.85 -6.39 13.43
C GLY A 39 -2.27 -6.62 12.90
N TYR A 40 -2.43 -7.38 11.81
CA TYR A 40 -3.75 -7.65 11.24
C TYR A 40 -4.57 -8.54 12.18
N HIS A 41 -5.76 -8.07 12.55
CA HIS A 41 -6.66 -8.80 13.45
C HIS A 41 -8.15 -8.54 13.16
N SER A 42 -8.46 -8.02 11.97
CA SER A 42 -9.84 -7.68 11.59
C SER A 42 -10.63 -8.92 11.14
N SER A 43 -11.95 -8.72 11.00
CA SER A 43 -12.89 -9.73 10.55
C SER A 43 -13.49 -9.37 9.18
N SER A 44 -14.21 -10.31 8.56
CA SER A 44 -14.99 -10.05 7.34
C SER A 44 -15.98 -8.88 7.52
N ASP A 45 -16.60 -8.76 8.70
CA ASP A 45 -17.54 -7.67 9.00
C ASP A 45 -16.84 -6.32 9.05
N SER A 46 -15.62 -6.27 9.61
CA SER A 46 -14.79 -5.06 9.61
C SER A 46 -14.44 -4.63 8.19
N TRP A 47 -14.14 -5.59 7.31
CA TRP A 47 -13.89 -5.31 5.89
C TRP A 47 -15.13 -4.80 5.17
N GLN A 48 -16.31 -5.39 5.40
CA GLN A 48 -17.56 -4.87 4.82
C GLN A 48 -17.83 -3.43 5.26
N GLN A 49 -17.61 -3.10 6.54
CA GLN A 49 -17.75 -1.74 7.05
C GLN A 49 -16.74 -0.78 6.42
N PHE A 50 -15.48 -1.21 6.29
CA PHE A 50 -14.42 -0.43 5.65
C PHE A 50 -14.76 -0.10 4.19
N LEU A 51 -15.15 -1.12 3.40
CA LEU A 51 -15.50 -0.95 2.00
C LEU A 51 -16.76 -0.10 1.82
N SER A 52 -17.78 -0.31 2.66
CA SER A 52 -19.00 0.50 2.62
C SER A 52 -18.74 1.97 2.96
N CYS A 53 -17.84 2.23 3.92
CA CYS A 53 -17.40 3.58 4.25
C CYS A 53 -16.69 4.24 3.05
N TRP A 54 -15.75 3.51 2.44
CA TRP A 54 -14.97 4.01 1.30
C TRP A 54 -15.88 4.29 0.10
N LEU A 55 -16.73 3.34 -0.30
CA LEU A 55 -17.71 3.51 -1.38
C LEU A 55 -18.56 4.76 -1.19
N LYS A 56 -19.17 4.91 -0.01
CA LYS A 56 -19.97 6.09 0.32
C LYS A 56 -19.18 7.39 0.17
N LYS A 57 -17.91 7.40 0.57
CA LYS A 57 -17.03 8.57 0.48
C LYS A 57 -16.61 8.88 -0.96
N GLN A 58 -16.35 7.87 -1.80
CA GLN A 58 -16.10 8.07 -3.23
C GLN A 58 -17.33 8.71 -3.90
N ASP A 59 -18.53 8.21 -3.61
CA ASP A 59 -19.78 8.75 -4.15
C ASP A 59 -19.98 10.22 -3.74
N GLU A 60 -19.72 10.56 -2.48
CA GLU A 60 -19.79 11.93 -1.95
C GLU A 60 -18.80 12.88 -2.65
N LEU A 61 -17.63 12.39 -3.06
CA LEU A 61 -16.62 13.19 -3.76
C LEU A 61 -16.97 13.42 -5.24
N SER A 62 -17.88 12.63 -5.82
CA SER A 62 -18.19 12.67 -7.26
C SER A 62 -16.94 12.58 -8.14
N SER A 63 -15.96 11.79 -7.70
CA SER A 63 -14.72 11.57 -8.44
C SER A 63 -14.99 10.64 -9.63
N ASP A 64 -14.49 11.00 -10.81
CA ASP A 64 -14.45 10.08 -11.97
C ASP A 64 -13.46 8.93 -11.74
N PHE A 65 -12.63 9.01 -10.69
CA PHE A 65 -11.60 8.04 -10.34
C PHE A 65 -12.03 7.17 -9.15
N ASN A 66 -12.77 6.09 -9.45
CA ASN A 66 -13.26 5.15 -8.44
C ASN A 66 -12.41 3.87 -8.43
N PHE A 67 -11.81 3.56 -7.27
CA PHE A 67 -11.02 2.34 -7.08
C PHE A 67 -11.91 1.13 -6.77
N ILE A 68 -12.86 1.31 -5.85
CA ILE A 68 -13.85 0.29 -5.49
C ILE A 68 -15.13 0.54 -6.28
N LYS A 69 -15.61 -0.48 -6.99
CA LYS A 69 -16.84 -0.45 -7.80
C LYS A 69 -17.82 -1.55 -7.37
N LEU A 70 -19.12 -1.30 -7.47
CA LEU A 70 -20.16 -2.30 -7.22
C LEU A 70 -20.99 -2.51 -8.49
N ASN A 71 -21.40 -3.75 -8.73
CA ASN A 71 -22.39 -4.06 -9.75
C ASN A 71 -23.79 -3.67 -9.27
N ASN A 72 -24.51 -2.86 -10.07
CA ASN A 72 -25.88 -2.42 -9.77
C ASN A 72 -26.93 -3.54 -9.82
N VAL A 73 -26.55 -4.72 -10.32
CA VAL A 73 -27.37 -5.93 -10.33
C VAL A 73 -26.64 -6.96 -9.49
N PRO A 74 -27.13 -7.30 -8.28
CA PRO A 74 -26.68 -8.49 -7.59
C PRO A 74 -26.99 -9.66 -8.52
N ASP A 75 -25.95 -10.29 -9.05
CA ASP A 75 -26.11 -11.47 -9.87
C ASP A 75 -26.56 -12.59 -8.92
N GLU A 76 -27.88 -12.75 -8.76
CA GLU A 76 -28.49 -13.73 -7.83
C GLU A 76 -28.06 -15.17 -8.14
N ASP A 77 -27.60 -15.42 -9.37
CA ASP A 77 -27.06 -16.70 -9.83
C ASP A 77 -25.56 -16.87 -9.53
N LYS A 78 -24.83 -15.79 -9.19
CA LYS A 78 -23.50 -15.86 -8.57
C LYS A 78 -23.66 -16.00 -7.05
N ILE A 79 -24.11 -17.17 -6.64
CA ILE A 79 -23.75 -17.75 -5.34
C ILE A 79 -22.24 -17.48 -5.14
N PRO A 80 -21.76 -17.10 -3.94
CA PRO A 80 -20.33 -17.01 -3.64
C PRO A 80 -19.72 -18.40 -3.78
N ALA A 81 -19.46 -18.83 -5.02
CA ALA A 81 -18.60 -19.94 -5.27
C ALA A 81 -17.26 -19.57 -4.65
N ASN A 82 -16.64 -20.56 -4.02
CA ASN A 82 -15.37 -20.49 -3.30
C ASN A 82 -14.19 -20.02 -4.19
N HIS A 83 -14.26 -18.87 -4.86
CA HIS A 83 -13.23 -18.36 -5.76
C HIS A 83 -11.92 -18.08 -5.02
N ILE A 84 -11.97 -17.82 -3.71
CA ILE A 84 -10.75 -17.74 -2.87
C ILE A 84 -10.09 -19.12 -2.70
N GLU A 85 -10.86 -20.21 -2.67
CA GLU A 85 -10.28 -21.57 -2.70
C GLU A 85 -9.72 -21.93 -4.08
N GLN A 86 -10.08 -21.17 -5.12
CA GLN A 86 -9.52 -21.28 -6.47
C GLN A 86 -8.26 -20.42 -6.67
N TRP A 87 -7.66 -19.91 -5.58
CA TRP A 87 -6.37 -19.25 -5.61
C TRP A 87 -5.35 -20.11 -6.38
N LYS A 88 -5.03 -19.70 -7.61
CA LYS A 88 -4.29 -20.57 -8.55
C LYS A 88 -2.85 -20.83 -8.13
N TYR A 89 -2.31 -20.00 -7.24
CA TYR A 89 -1.00 -20.21 -6.62
C TYR A 89 -1.16 -21.02 -5.34
N VAL A 90 -1.67 -22.25 -5.42
CA VAL A 90 -1.92 -23.12 -4.26
C VAL A 90 -0.69 -23.32 -3.36
N ALA A 91 0.52 -23.21 -3.92
CA ALA A 91 1.78 -23.26 -3.17
C ALA A 91 2.05 -21.99 -2.31
N VAL A 92 1.37 -20.89 -2.61
CA VAL A 92 1.43 -19.62 -1.88
C VAL A 92 0.17 -19.50 -1.05
N ALA A 93 0.26 -19.73 0.25
CA ALA A 93 -0.87 -19.50 1.15
C ALA A 93 -1.32 -18.04 1.06
N ILE A 94 -2.61 -17.83 0.75
CA ILE A 94 -3.21 -16.49 0.66
C ILE A 94 -3.18 -15.84 2.05
N PRO A 95 -2.70 -14.59 2.19
CA PRO A 95 -2.73 -13.90 3.47
C PRO A 95 -4.18 -13.69 3.93
N LYS A 96 -4.40 -13.71 5.25
CA LYS A 96 -5.74 -13.66 5.83
C LYS A 96 -6.42 -12.35 5.46
N SER A 97 -5.70 -11.22 5.48
CA SER A 97 -6.28 -9.92 5.13
C SER A 97 -6.77 -9.84 3.68
N LEU A 98 -6.06 -10.45 2.73
CA LEU A 98 -6.50 -10.53 1.33
C LEU A 98 -7.72 -11.43 1.16
N SER A 99 -7.74 -12.59 1.83
CA SER A 99 -8.92 -13.46 1.84
C SER A 99 -10.15 -12.75 2.43
N ASP A 100 -9.99 -12.09 3.58
CA ASP A 100 -11.10 -11.39 4.23
C ASP A 100 -11.62 -10.22 3.36
N PHE A 101 -10.74 -9.49 2.67
CA PHE A 101 -11.12 -8.49 1.66
C PHE A 101 -11.94 -9.11 0.52
N TYR A 102 -11.45 -10.18 -0.12
CA TYR A 102 -12.16 -10.78 -1.26
C TYR A 102 -13.56 -11.25 -0.86
N ARG A 103 -13.71 -11.86 0.33
CA ARG A 103 -15.03 -12.28 0.86
C ARG A 103 -15.95 -11.09 1.05
N ALA A 104 -15.46 -10.05 1.72
CA ALA A 104 -16.24 -8.85 1.99
C ALA A 104 -16.63 -8.12 0.70
N TYR A 105 -15.68 -7.94 -0.22
CA TYR A 105 -15.92 -7.22 -1.46
C TYR A 105 -16.90 -7.96 -2.36
N PHE A 106 -16.74 -9.29 -2.49
CA PHE A 106 -17.71 -10.12 -3.20
C PHE A 106 -19.11 -10.03 -2.57
N SER A 107 -19.21 -10.10 -1.24
CA SER A 107 -20.51 -10.04 -0.53
C SER A 107 -21.25 -8.71 -0.71
N LEU A 108 -20.53 -7.64 -1.09
CA LEU A 108 -21.10 -6.34 -1.40
C LEU A 108 -21.49 -6.19 -2.89
N GLY A 109 -21.25 -7.22 -3.72
CA GLY A 109 -21.43 -7.13 -5.17
C GLY A 109 -20.27 -6.44 -5.89
N GLY A 110 -19.05 -6.54 -5.32
CA GLY A 110 -17.85 -5.94 -5.86
C GLY A 110 -17.56 -6.34 -7.31
N GLU A 111 -17.18 -5.36 -8.12
CA GLU A 111 -16.73 -5.56 -9.50
C GLU A 111 -15.20 -5.66 -9.52
N PHE A 112 -14.68 -6.80 -9.97
CA PHE A 112 -13.24 -7.02 -10.12
C PHE A 112 -12.78 -6.61 -11.51
N LEU A 113 -11.52 -6.16 -11.60
CA LEU A 113 -10.88 -5.94 -12.89
C LEU A 113 -10.68 -7.27 -13.62
N SER A 114 -10.91 -7.26 -14.93
CA SER A 114 -10.37 -8.27 -15.83
C SER A 114 -8.97 -7.87 -16.26
N ILE A 115 -8.12 -8.85 -16.55
CA ILE A 115 -6.77 -8.57 -17.07
C ILE A 115 -6.77 -7.91 -18.45
N SER A 116 -7.90 -7.98 -19.16
CA SER A 116 -8.12 -7.23 -20.40
C SER A 116 -8.23 -5.71 -20.19
N ASP A 117 -8.55 -5.27 -18.98
CA ASP A 117 -9.02 -3.91 -18.70
C ASP A 117 -7.84 -3.01 -18.35
N LYS A 118 -6.99 -2.77 -19.36
CA LYS A 118 -5.72 -2.06 -19.20
C LYS A 118 -5.88 -0.60 -18.75
N GLU A 119 -7.03 0.01 -18.98
CA GLU A 119 -7.33 1.41 -18.66
C GLU A 119 -8.12 1.58 -17.36
N GLU A 120 -8.24 0.53 -16.55
CA GLU A 120 -8.96 0.61 -15.28
C GLU A 120 -8.05 0.51 -14.06
N VAL A 121 -8.60 0.97 -12.93
CA VAL A 121 -8.02 0.88 -11.59
C VAL A 121 -8.93 0.07 -10.69
N GLY A 122 -8.34 -0.67 -9.75
CA GLY A 122 -9.05 -1.62 -8.91
C GLY A 122 -8.24 -2.89 -8.65
N ILE A 123 -8.92 -3.91 -8.15
CA ILE A 123 -8.34 -5.20 -7.76
C ILE A 123 -8.78 -6.27 -8.76
N TYR A 124 -7.85 -7.13 -9.19
CA TYR A 124 -8.15 -8.28 -10.04
C TYR A 124 -8.90 -9.37 -9.26
N SER A 125 -9.70 -10.13 -9.99
CA SER A 125 -10.34 -11.34 -9.47
C SER A 125 -9.28 -12.37 -9.02
N PRO A 126 -9.57 -13.21 -8.00
CA PRO A 126 -8.61 -14.20 -7.50
C PRO A 126 -8.07 -15.18 -8.56
N ASP A 127 -8.81 -15.42 -9.63
CA ASP A 127 -8.44 -16.27 -10.76
C ASP A 127 -7.58 -15.55 -11.81
N GLU A 128 -7.67 -14.23 -11.91
CA GLU A 128 -6.94 -13.44 -12.90
C GLU A 128 -5.60 -12.86 -12.43
N VAL A 129 -5.32 -12.86 -11.12
CA VAL A 129 -4.01 -12.38 -10.60
C VAL A 129 -2.82 -13.10 -11.27
N LEU A 130 -1.86 -12.39 -11.85
CA LEU A 130 -0.70 -13.01 -12.52
C LEU A 130 0.60 -12.77 -11.77
N HIS A 131 1.59 -13.65 -11.93
CA HIS A 131 2.95 -13.27 -11.60
C HIS A 131 3.37 -12.09 -12.45
N LEU A 132 4.22 -11.21 -11.93
CA LEU A 132 4.71 -10.05 -12.67
C LEU A 132 5.37 -10.45 -14.00
N ARG A 133 6.13 -11.56 -14.02
CA ARG A 133 6.77 -12.09 -15.24
C ARG A 133 5.78 -12.44 -16.36
N ASP A 134 4.55 -12.81 -15.98
CA ASP A 134 3.50 -13.22 -16.92
C ASP A 134 2.59 -12.03 -17.26
N PHE A 135 2.47 -11.06 -16.33
CA PHE A 135 1.69 -9.84 -16.50
C PHE A 135 2.41 -8.79 -17.37
N ASP A 136 3.65 -8.46 -17.00
CA ASP A 136 4.50 -7.48 -17.69
C ASP A 136 5.96 -7.95 -17.68
N PRO A 137 6.37 -8.80 -18.64
CA PRO A 137 7.73 -9.32 -18.71
C PRO A 137 8.77 -8.24 -19.02
N GLU A 138 8.38 -7.14 -19.69
CA GLU A 138 9.29 -6.03 -20.02
C GLU A 138 9.63 -5.22 -18.77
N LEU A 139 8.63 -4.94 -17.94
CA LEU A 139 8.83 -4.34 -16.63
C LEU A 139 9.79 -5.18 -15.79
N LEU A 140 9.56 -6.49 -15.69
CA LEU A 140 10.47 -7.36 -14.93
C LEU A 140 11.89 -7.39 -15.51
N ALA A 141 12.03 -7.37 -16.83
CA ALA A 141 13.35 -7.30 -17.48
C ALA A 141 14.08 -6.00 -17.13
N SER A 142 13.37 -4.88 -17.01
CA SER A 142 13.97 -3.60 -16.59
C SER A 142 14.56 -3.66 -15.18
N TYR A 143 13.86 -4.29 -14.25
CA TYR A 143 14.37 -4.55 -12.89
C TYR A 143 15.60 -5.47 -12.90
N GLN A 144 15.65 -6.43 -13.82
CA GLN A 144 16.81 -7.31 -13.94
C GLN A 144 18.05 -6.57 -14.47
N LEU A 145 17.87 -5.52 -15.29
CA LEU A 145 18.99 -4.69 -15.78
C LEU A 145 19.58 -3.82 -14.68
N PHE A 146 18.75 -3.34 -13.75
CA PHE A 146 19.15 -2.48 -12.64
C PHE A 146 18.62 -3.02 -11.31
N PRO A 147 19.11 -4.19 -10.84
CA PRO A 147 18.57 -4.82 -9.65
C PRO A 147 18.91 -4.01 -8.40
N ILE A 148 17.89 -3.70 -7.62
CA ILE A 148 18.02 -3.13 -6.28
C ILE A 148 17.89 -4.26 -5.27
N GLU A 149 18.85 -4.35 -4.36
CA GLU A 149 18.85 -5.29 -3.22
C GLU A 149 19.27 -4.54 -1.97
N SER A 150 18.31 -3.91 -1.30
CA SER A 150 18.54 -3.19 -0.05
C SER A 150 18.73 -4.17 1.12
N GLU A 151 19.65 -3.82 2.02
CA GLU A 151 19.91 -4.57 3.26
C GLU A 151 18.66 -4.60 4.17
N ASP A 152 18.53 -5.64 5.01
CA ASP A 152 17.34 -5.86 5.88
C ASP A 152 16.98 -4.59 6.70
N GLU A 153 17.98 -3.89 7.23
CA GLU A 153 17.81 -2.71 8.10
C GLU A 153 17.27 -1.47 7.37
N GLN A 154 17.46 -1.42 6.05
CA GLN A 154 16.93 -0.37 5.17
C GLN A 154 15.55 -0.80 4.66
N TYR A 155 15.48 -2.03 4.14
CA TYR A 155 14.31 -2.57 3.47
C TYR A 155 13.07 -2.70 4.37
N TYR A 156 13.21 -3.26 5.58
CA TYR A 156 12.08 -3.50 6.49
C TYR A 156 11.68 -2.29 7.35
N ARG A 157 11.80 -1.09 6.78
CA ARG A 157 11.22 0.14 7.34
C ARG A 157 9.91 0.38 6.63
N TYR A 158 8.82 0.44 7.39
CA TYR A 158 7.49 0.76 6.87
C TYR A 158 6.98 2.09 7.39
N GLY A 159 5.92 2.59 6.75
CA GLY A 159 5.31 3.85 7.11
C GLY A 159 6.16 5.04 6.69
N ILE A 160 6.03 6.17 7.37
CA ILE A 160 6.70 7.43 6.97
C ILE A 160 8.23 7.40 7.02
N ALA A 161 8.82 6.36 7.62
CA ALA A 161 10.27 6.15 7.69
C ALA A 161 10.84 5.35 6.50
N GLN A 162 9.98 4.85 5.61
CA GLN A 162 10.37 4.09 4.45
C GLN A 162 10.98 4.99 3.37
N ASP A 163 12.08 4.54 2.76
CA ASP A 163 12.59 5.12 1.52
C ASP A 163 11.96 4.37 0.34
N GLY A 164 11.29 5.09 -0.55
CA GLY A 164 10.64 4.50 -1.72
C GLY A 164 11.59 4.06 -2.82
N SER A 165 12.89 4.33 -2.67
CA SER A 165 13.95 3.83 -3.56
C SER A 165 14.61 2.54 -3.08
N ASP A 166 14.40 2.15 -1.81
CA ASP A 166 14.78 0.83 -1.34
C ASP A 166 13.97 -0.24 -2.10
N GLY A 167 14.52 -1.44 -2.28
CA GLY A 167 13.84 -2.51 -3.02
C GLY A 167 14.53 -3.86 -2.92
N ARG A 168 13.84 -4.91 -3.38
CA ARG A 168 14.40 -6.28 -3.49
C ARG A 168 13.98 -6.93 -4.79
N TYR A 169 14.87 -6.94 -5.76
CA TYR A 169 14.66 -7.63 -7.03
C TYR A 169 14.31 -9.11 -6.83
N SER A 170 14.94 -9.75 -5.85
CA SER A 170 14.67 -11.12 -5.41
C SER A 170 13.21 -11.36 -5.02
N TYR A 171 12.49 -10.33 -4.55
CA TYR A 171 11.07 -10.40 -4.23
C TYR A 171 10.21 -10.05 -5.44
N VAL A 172 10.59 -9.01 -6.19
CA VAL A 172 9.91 -8.58 -7.43
C VAL A 172 9.83 -9.71 -8.45
N LYS A 173 10.87 -10.54 -8.55
CA LYS A 173 10.94 -11.68 -9.49
C LYS A 173 9.79 -12.67 -9.37
N GLU A 174 9.30 -12.90 -8.15
CA GLU A 174 8.19 -13.83 -7.89
C GLU A 174 6.91 -13.09 -7.45
N ALA A 175 6.87 -11.76 -7.64
CA ALA A 175 5.74 -10.93 -7.27
C ALA A 175 4.46 -11.35 -8.00
N ILE A 176 3.33 -11.18 -7.34
CA ILE A 176 1.98 -11.40 -7.89
C ILE A 176 1.30 -10.04 -8.00
N VAL A 177 0.76 -9.73 -9.18
CA VAL A 177 0.00 -8.52 -9.44
C VAL A 177 -1.43 -8.71 -8.95
N LEU A 178 -1.80 -7.98 -7.89
CA LEU A 178 -3.12 -8.01 -7.28
C LEU A 178 -4.09 -7.01 -7.92
N GLY A 179 -3.59 -5.94 -8.53
CA GLY A 179 -4.43 -4.89 -9.09
C GLY A 179 -3.62 -3.73 -9.65
N LYS A 180 -4.33 -2.65 -9.95
CA LYS A 180 -3.77 -1.38 -10.42
C LYS A 180 -4.37 -0.24 -9.62
N TYR A 181 -3.54 0.72 -9.21
CA TYR A 181 -4.04 1.94 -8.54
C TYR A 181 -3.94 3.17 -9.44
N GLY A 182 -3.44 3.02 -10.66
CA GLY A 182 -3.38 4.06 -11.69
C GLY A 182 -3.47 3.47 -13.10
N TYR A 183 -3.44 4.37 -14.09
CA TYR A 183 -3.68 4.01 -15.49
C TYR A 183 -2.42 3.51 -16.21
N SER A 184 -1.23 3.83 -15.69
CA SER A 184 0.04 3.39 -16.25
C SER A 184 0.31 1.90 -16.02
N SER A 185 1.15 1.29 -16.87
CA SER A 185 1.64 -0.08 -16.69
C SER A 185 2.52 -0.25 -15.45
N TYR A 186 3.03 0.85 -14.90
CA TYR A 186 3.89 0.87 -13.72
C TYR A 186 3.10 1.09 -12.42
N GLU A 187 1.81 1.42 -12.46
CA GLU A 187 0.98 1.75 -11.28
C GLU A 187 0.26 0.51 -10.74
N LEU A 188 1.06 -0.46 -10.30
CA LEU A 188 0.63 -1.80 -9.91
C LEU A 188 0.52 -1.95 -8.41
N ILE A 189 -0.36 -2.85 -7.96
CA ILE A 189 -0.39 -3.38 -6.60
C ILE A 189 0.22 -4.77 -6.65
N LEU A 190 1.37 -4.94 -5.98
CA LEU A 190 2.15 -6.17 -5.97
C LEU A 190 2.10 -6.83 -4.60
N MET A 191 2.02 -8.15 -4.57
CA MET A 191 2.25 -8.96 -3.39
C MET A 191 3.58 -9.69 -3.54
N TYR A 192 4.33 -9.82 -2.44
CA TYR A 192 5.64 -10.50 -2.41
C TYR A 192 5.58 -11.79 -1.59
N PRO A 193 5.24 -12.94 -2.20
CA PRO A 193 5.05 -14.22 -1.49
C PRO A 193 6.20 -14.66 -0.58
N SER A 194 7.42 -14.24 -0.90
CA SER A 194 8.66 -14.55 -0.16
C SER A 194 8.88 -13.69 1.09
N SER A 195 8.11 -12.61 1.25
CA SER A 195 8.23 -11.62 2.33
C SER A 195 7.03 -11.77 3.26
N ARG A 196 7.18 -12.59 4.31
CA ARG A 196 6.10 -12.97 5.24
C ARG A 196 6.35 -12.48 6.66
N THR A 197 5.28 -12.07 7.32
CA THR A 197 5.24 -11.75 8.74
C THR A 197 5.04 -13.00 9.60
N GLU A 198 5.20 -12.88 10.92
CA GLU A 198 5.02 -13.98 11.87
C GLU A 198 3.58 -14.53 11.88
N ASP A 199 2.57 -13.66 11.73
CA ASP A 199 1.14 -14.01 11.65
C ASP A 199 0.72 -14.54 10.27
N GLY A 200 1.67 -14.72 9.34
CA GLY A 200 1.42 -15.32 8.03
C GLY A 200 0.86 -14.35 6.98
N GLU A 201 0.76 -13.05 7.30
CA GLU A 201 0.55 -12.02 6.30
C GLU A 201 1.77 -11.90 5.37
N VAL A 202 1.55 -11.21 4.25
CA VAL A 202 2.53 -11.06 3.17
C VAL A 202 2.69 -9.57 2.89
N GLU A 203 3.92 -9.15 2.63
CA GLU A 203 4.23 -7.79 2.20
C GLU A 203 3.51 -7.46 0.88
N VAL A 204 2.92 -6.28 0.84
CA VAL A 204 2.24 -5.74 -0.34
C VAL A 204 2.81 -4.37 -0.65
N ALA A 205 3.03 -4.09 -1.92
CA ALA A 205 3.58 -2.83 -2.40
C ALA A 205 2.65 -2.20 -3.44
N ILE A 206 2.62 -0.86 -3.49
CA ILE A 206 2.30 -0.15 -4.72
C ILE A 206 3.59 0.20 -5.42
N LEU A 207 3.59 0.03 -6.73
CA LEU A 207 4.70 0.36 -7.59
C LEU A 207 4.37 1.61 -8.41
N SER A 208 5.34 2.48 -8.63
CA SER A 208 5.33 3.53 -9.64
C SER A 208 6.68 3.60 -10.34
N HIS A 209 6.80 4.43 -11.37
CA HIS A 209 7.98 4.51 -12.24
C HIS A 209 9.33 4.66 -11.51
N ALA A 210 9.38 5.33 -10.36
CA ALA A 210 10.60 5.51 -9.56
C ALA A 210 10.33 5.45 -8.06
N TYR A 211 9.26 4.76 -7.67
CA TYR A 211 8.78 4.78 -6.30
C TYR A 211 8.10 3.46 -5.95
N GLU A 212 8.45 2.91 -4.79
CA GLU A 212 7.76 1.76 -4.22
C GLU A 212 7.28 2.09 -2.81
N TYR A 213 5.99 1.93 -2.55
CA TYR A 213 5.47 1.97 -1.20
C TYR A 213 5.05 0.58 -0.74
N ARG A 214 5.80 0.01 0.21
CA ARG A 214 5.55 -1.31 0.83
C ARG A 214 4.78 -1.20 2.15
N THR A 215 4.07 -2.27 2.48
CA THR A 215 3.31 -2.45 3.72
C THR A 215 3.42 -3.89 4.21
N PRO A 216 3.34 -4.15 5.53
CA PRO A 216 3.49 -5.50 6.08
C PRO A 216 2.28 -6.42 5.85
N SER A 217 1.17 -5.89 5.33
CA SER A 217 -0.03 -6.68 5.01
C SER A 217 -0.89 -5.99 3.95
N PHE A 218 -1.74 -6.77 3.29
CA PHE A 218 -2.74 -6.23 2.37
C PHE A 218 -3.73 -5.29 3.06
N ALA A 219 -4.08 -5.54 4.34
CA ALA A 219 -4.93 -4.62 5.11
C ALA A 219 -4.34 -3.21 5.23
N GLU A 220 -3.06 -3.08 5.56
CA GLU A 220 -2.41 -1.77 5.64
C GLU A 220 -2.31 -1.12 4.25
N MET A 221 -2.04 -1.90 3.19
CA MET A 221 -2.09 -1.36 1.83
C MET A 221 -3.45 -0.75 1.50
N MET A 222 -4.54 -1.45 1.80
CA MET A 222 -5.89 -0.95 1.51
C MET A 222 -6.25 0.28 2.35
N ARG A 223 -5.76 0.38 3.59
CA ARG A 223 -5.89 1.61 4.40
C ARG A 223 -5.26 2.81 3.70
N GLN A 224 -4.06 2.63 3.16
CA GLN A 224 -3.30 3.68 2.48
C GLN A 224 -3.95 4.06 1.14
N LEU A 225 -4.35 3.08 0.34
CA LEU A 225 -5.11 3.31 -0.90
C LEU A 225 -6.44 4.03 -0.63
N SER A 226 -7.17 3.68 0.44
CA SER A 226 -8.41 4.40 0.75
C SER A 226 -8.18 5.88 1.01
N MET A 227 -7.05 6.24 1.62
CA MET A 227 -6.69 7.64 1.81
C MET A 227 -6.30 8.29 0.48
N LEU A 228 -5.50 7.63 -0.36
CA LEU A 228 -5.11 8.12 -1.67
C LEU A 228 -6.31 8.50 -2.55
N PHE A 229 -7.34 7.64 -2.58
CA PHE A 229 -8.54 7.85 -3.40
C PHE A 229 -9.60 8.76 -2.77
N LEU A 230 -9.50 9.04 -1.47
CA LEU A 230 -10.46 9.91 -0.76
C LEU A 230 -9.89 11.27 -0.37
N SER A 231 -8.62 11.53 -0.68
CA SER A 231 -7.92 12.76 -0.37
C SER A 231 -7.28 13.36 -1.62
N ASP A 232 -6.25 14.20 -1.45
CA ASP A 232 -5.54 14.79 -2.57
C ASP A 232 -4.70 13.72 -3.29
N PRO A 233 -5.04 13.36 -4.56
CA PRO A 233 -4.37 12.29 -5.29
C PRO A 233 -2.91 12.61 -5.63
N GLU A 234 -2.47 13.88 -5.49
CA GLU A 234 -1.07 14.25 -5.74
C GLU A 234 -0.11 13.78 -4.64
N LEU A 235 -0.62 13.43 -3.46
CA LEU A 235 0.19 12.98 -2.33
C LEU A 235 0.17 11.45 -2.24
N LEU A 236 1.12 10.75 -2.86
CA LEU A 236 1.27 9.30 -2.71
C LEU A 236 1.60 8.90 -1.25
N PRO A 237 1.17 7.70 -0.79
CA PRO A 237 1.55 7.17 0.53
C PRO A 237 3.08 7.00 0.63
N PRO A 238 3.68 6.89 1.84
CA PRO A 238 3.05 6.61 3.13
C PRO A 238 2.34 7.81 3.76
N TYR A 239 1.10 7.61 4.19
CA TYR A 239 0.45 8.46 5.18
C TYR A 239 0.75 7.93 6.58
N SER A 240 1.02 8.84 7.52
CA SER A 240 1.25 8.46 8.92
C SER A 240 -0.02 7.86 9.54
N GLN A 241 0.15 6.98 10.53
CA GLN A 241 -0.99 6.40 11.26
C GLN A 241 -1.88 7.47 11.90
N GLN A 242 -1.34 8.66 12.20
CA GLN A 242 -2.10 9.79 12.72
C GLN A 242 -3.06 10.38 11.69
N VAL A 243 -2.65 10.49 10.43
CA VAL A 243 -3.50 11.02 9.34
C VAL A 243 -4.64 10.08 9.00
N LEU A 244 -4.42 8.76 9.11
CA LEU A 244 -5.45 7.76 8.87
C LEU A 244 -6.55 7.74 9.96
N LYS A 245 -6.29 8.29 11.14
CA LYS A 245 -7.22 8.25 12.27
C LYS A 245 -8.50 9.05 11.96
N GLY A 246 -9.66 8.45 12.23
CA GLY A 246 -10.97 9.08 11.97
C GLY A 246 -11.39 9.06 10.49
N THR A 247 -10.62 8.43 9.61
CA THR A 247 -11.03 8.11 8.23
C THR A 247 -11.61 6.70 8.15
N CYS A 248 -12.04 6.25 6.96
CA CYS A 248 -12.46 4.86 6.76
C CYS A 248 -11.35 3.86 7.13
N ALA A 249 -10.07 4.22 6.94
CA ALA A 249 -8.94 3.37 7.29
C ALA A 249 -8.93 2.92 8.77
N ASP A 250 -9.48 3.72 9.69
CA ASP A 250 -9.49 3.42 11.14
C ASP A 250 -10.36 2.19 11.49
N ILE A 251 -11.20 1.70 10.57
CA ILE A 251 -12.06 0.52 10.76
C ILE A 251 -11.23 -0.79 10.82
N ILE A 252 -10.22 -0.93 9.97
CA ILE A 252 -9.34 -2.13 9.90
C ILE A 252 -7.96 -1.87 10.52
N LYS A 253 -7.96 -1.23 11.69
CA LYS A 253 -6.72 -0.78 12.34
C LYS A 253 -5.77 -1.91 12.73
N PRO A 254 -4.46 -1.80 12.45
CA PRO A 254 -3.48 -2.75 12.94
C PRO A 254 -3.33 -2.64 14.46
N LYS A 255 -3.16 -3.79 15.13
CA LYS A 255 -2.84 -3.88 16.55
C LYS A 255 -1.32 -3.87 16.73
N ASP A 256 -0.85 -3.09 17.69
CA ASP A 256 0.58 -3.02 18.08
C ASP A 256 1.51 -2.76 16.88
N ALA A 257 1.10 -1.85 15.98
CA ALA A 257 1.90 -1.44 14.83
C ALA A 257 3.27 -0.92 15.29
N TRP A 258 4.32 -1.57 14.79
CA TRP A 258 5.71 -1.22 15.08
C TRP A 258 6.30 -0.26 14.03
N TRP A 259 5.48 0.16 13.06
CA TRP A 259 5.76 1.15 12.03
C TRP A 259 4.95 2.44 12.24
N GLU A 260 5.36 3.54 11.59
CA GLU A 260 4.87 4.92 11.84
C GLU A 260 3.86 5.45 10.80
#